data_AF-A0A4Q3TXY3-F1
#
_entry.id   AF-A0A4Q3TXY3-F1
#
_cell.length_a   1.000
_cell.length_b   1.000
_cell.length_c   1.000
_cell.angle_alpha   90.00
_cell.angle_beta   90.00
_cell.angle_gamma   90.00
#
_symmetry.space_group_name_H-M   'P 1'
#
loop_
_entity.id
_entity.type
_entity.pdbx_description
1 polymer ?
#
loop_
_entity_poly.entity_id
_entity_poly.type
_entity_poly.pdbx_seq_one_letter_code
_entity_poly.pdbx_strand_id
1 'polypeptide(L)' 'MLVVRAVHTFIAEHGDELEFQAGEQIEILEKDDAFGDGWWRVSL' A
#
# COMPACT_ATOMS: atom_id res chain seq x y z
N MET A 1 -1.25 -15.29 0.79
CA MET A 1 -1.62 -13.94 0.31
C MET A 1 -2.14 -13.17 1.51
N LEU A 2 -1.55 -12.01 1.80
CA LEU A 2 -1.96 -11.14 2.91
C LEU A 2 -2.72 -9.96 2.32
N VAL A 3 -3.93 -9.73 2.79
CA VAL A 3 -4.80 -8.63 2.34
C VAL A 3 -5.11 -7.72 3.52
N VAL A 4 -4.98 -6.41 3.31
CA VAL A 4 -5.37 -5.38 4.28
C VAL A 4 -6.49 -4.52 3.70
N ARG A 5 -7.15 -3.75 4.57
CA ARG A 5 -8.16 -2.79 4.18
C ARG A 5 -7.66 -1.38 4.44
N ALA A 6 -7.71 -0.52 3.43
CA ALA A 6 -7.37 0.89 3.59
C ALA A 6 -8.34 1.56 4.60
N VAL A 7 -7.79 2.30 5.56
CA VAL A 7 -8.58 3.05 6.54
C VAL A 7 -8.86 4.49 6.11
N HIS A 8 -8.02 5.03 5.22
CA HIS A 8 -8.12 6.36 4.64
C HIS A 8 -7.82 6.30 3.13
N THR A 9 -8.33 7.28 2.39
CA THR A 9 -7.95 7.50 0.99
C THR A 9 -6.52 8.03 0.93
N PHE A 10 -5.74 7.50 0.00
CA PHE A 10 -4.39 7.94 -0.29
C PHE A 10 -4.32 8.38 -1.75
N ILE A 11 -3.78 9.58 -1.99
CA ILE A 11 -3.55 10.12 -3.34
C ILE A 11 -2.05 10.06 -3.57
N ALA A 12 -1.62 9.39 -4.64
CA ALA A 12 -0.22 9.26 -4.99
C ALA A 12 0.39 10.64 -5.31
N GLU A 13 1.54 10.93 -4.71
CA GLU A 13 2.35 12.13 -4.94
C GLU A 13 3.52 11.84 -5.88
N HIS A 14 3.94 10.58 -5.96
CA HIS A 14 5.04 10.09 -6.78
C HIS A 14 4.59 8.98 -7.75
N GLY A 15 5.31 8.81 -8.86
CA GLY A 15 4.91 7.91 -9.95
C GLY A 15 5.05 6.41 -9.63
N ASP A 16 5.75 6.09 -8.55
CA ASP A 16 5.95 4.74 -8.01
C ASP A 16 4.95 4.38 -6.89
N GLU A 17 4.09 5.33 -6.51
CA GLU A 17 3.03 5.13 -5.53
C GLU A 17 1.72 4.69 -6.20
N LEU A 18 0.91 3.92 -5.46
CA LEU A 18 -0.41 3.51 -5.88
C LEU A 18 -1.47 4.27 -5.06
N GLU A 19 -2.37 4.98 -5.73
CA GLU A 19 -3.52 5.64 -5.10
C GLU A 19 -4.65 4.65 -4.81
N PHE A 20 -5.37 4.82 -3.71
CA PHE A 20 -6.48 3.95 -3.33
C PHE A 20 -7.48 4.67 -2.42
N GLN A 21 -8.70 4.14 -2.31
CA GLN A 21 -9.76 4.73 -1.50
C GLN A 21 -9.91 4.06 -0.13
N ALA A 22 -10.44 4.81 0.84
CA ALA A 22 -10.80 4.26 2.13
C ALA A 22 -11.79 3.08 1.97
N GLY A 23 -11.41 1.93 2.52
CA GLY A 23 -12.20 0.71 2.50
C GLY A 23 -11.85 -0.30 1.41
N GLU A 24 -10.96 0.06 0.49
CA GLU A 24 -10.44 -0.82 -0.55
C GLU A 24 -9.57 -1.94 0.03
N GLN A 25 -9.58 -3.11 -0.63
CA GLN A 25 -8.72 -4.23 -0.28
C GLN A 25 -7.40 -4.13 -1.04
N ILE A 26 -6.30 -4.35 -0.33
CA ILE A 26 -4.96 -4.19 -0.88
C ILE A 26 -4.17 -5.47 -0.61
N GLU A 27 -3.61 -6.07 -1.67
CA GLU A 27 -2.74 -7.23 -1.55
C GLU A 27 -1.31 -6.79 -1.20
N ILE A 28 -0.76 -7.36 -0.14
CA ILE A 28 0.62 -7.11 0.28
C ILE A 28 1.56 -8.06 -0.45
N LEU A 29 2.45 -7.51 -1.26
CA LEU A 29 3.50 -8.25 -1.97
C LEU A 29 4.78 -8.32 -1.14
N GLU A 30 5.15 -7.23 -0.47
CA GLU A 30 6.36 -7.13 0.35
C GLU A 30 6.16 -6.06 1.44
N LYS A 31 6.47 -6.41 2.70
CA LYS A 31 6.49 -5.46 3.82
C LYS A 31 7.85 -4.79 3.90
N ASP A 32 7.92 -3.70 4.64
CA ASP A 32 9.14 -2.95 4.93
C ASP A 32 10.12 -3.72 5.86
N ASP A 33 10.54 -4.90 5.43
CA ASP A 33 11.44 -5.78 6.18
C ASP A 33 12.93 -5.53 5.81
N ALA A 34 13.19 -4.73 4.76
CA ALA A 34 14.54 -4.52 4.20
C ALA A 34 15.15 -3.15 4.53
N PHE A 35 14.40 -2.05 4.41
CA PHE A 35 14.96 -0.69 4.47
C PHE A 35 14.47 0.13 5.68
N GLY A 36 13.32 -0.21 6.27
CA GLY A 36 12.76 0.49 7.42
C GLY A 36 12.22 1.89 7.09
N ASP A 37 11.81 2.12 5.84
CA ASP A 37 11.38 3.43 5.32
C ASP A 37 9.87 3.71 5.44
N GLY A 38 9.10 2.72 5.90
CA GLY A 38 7.65 2.80 6.09
C GLY A 38 6.81 2.41 4.87
N TRP A 39 7.41 2.00 3.75
CA TRP A 39 6.67 1.69 2.51
C TRP A 39 6.56 0.20 2.23
N TRP A 40 5.35 -0.24 1.88
CA TRP A 40 5.08 -1.63 1.49
C TRP A 40 4.80 -1.70 -0.01
N ARG A 41 5.28 -2.75 -0.66
CA ARG A 41 4.92 -3.02 -2.06
C ARG A 41 3.59 -3.76 -2.09
N VAL A 42 2.65 -3.22 -2.86
CA VAL A 42 1.27 -3.71 -2.90
C VAL A 42 0.74 -3.86 -4.32
N SER A 43 -0.36 -4.60 -4.46
CA SER A 43 -1.22 -4.62 -5.65
C SER A 43 -2.64 -4.24 -5.25
N LEU A 44 -3.30 -3.44 -6.10
CA LEU A 44 -4.72 -3.09 -6.00
C LEU A 44 -5.56 -4.02 -6.89
#